data_AF-A0A101H8I0-F1
#
_entry.id   AF-A0A101H8I0-F1
#
_cell.length_a   1.000
_cell.length_b   1.000
_cell.length_c   1.000
_cell.angle_alpha   90.00
_cell.angle_beta   90.00
_cell.angle_gamma   90.00
#
_symmetry.space_group_name_H-M   'P 1'
#
loop_
_entity.id
_entity.type
_entity.pdbx_description
1 polymer ?
#
loop_
_entity_poly.entity_id
_entity_poly.type
_entity_poly.pdbx_seq_one_letter_code
_entity_poly.pdbx_strand_id
1 'polypeptide(L)'
;MSAKYSNEPLLLCLNRVKRAYIGGKLLDEWQGLENPKDNHFSEEFLVSTVDVTNKEKSVGEGLSKVLLSDGTESYLRDLIASDYGAFLGEDYQNLKDVGVSTRIGDTTVRIVLQCHPDTEFSQKYLNFPNGKAEAWYILETRQTNGEKPVLYAGFKKGVTKKLWRELFDKQDIQGMLDCLHKIEIKKGGTYFVEAGMPHCLGAGVMFLEVHEPCDYTFRMERNYLGIREFTDSELHYDLGVDKLMDAFHYETTTEEEMRNRCVLSEPGGRNPDVLKDIEAYRVEELVSYKVTDRFRVEKITINSSYTLPQFEGGHSIGIITKGNAVLKFDDMHLIAPQGRGVFFPASLNNLKILPQGEQVELLICYPPKIPFNPAQAFKNPIQIGVLVDDLDEYLKNLENILGWGPWRIAEFPPVGNENVYREYHGQPADFKAKFCFFHLGNIEIELIQPLKGKNIWRDWIDEHGQGIHHIKFLVPEHENSRNFLREKGIDLYQWGASVGPNAGKEWLFYNTYEKLGFDLETMNTVIRKKS
;
A
#
# COMPACT_ATOMS: atom_id res chain seq x y z
N MET A 1 1.56 -3.89 28.45
CA MET A 1 0.45 -4.81 28.10
C MET A 1 0.80 -5.37 26.75
N SER A 2 1.10 -6.66 26.68
CA SER A 2 1.77 -7.32 25.55
C SER A 2 0.90 -7.39 24.30
N ALA A 3 1.50 -7.81 23.18
CA ALA A 3 0.95 -8.21 21.89
C ALA A 3 -0.24 -9.21 21.89
N LYS A 4 -1.02 -9.28 22.98
CA LYS A 4 -2.16 -10.17 23.20
C LYS A 4 -3.15 -10.14 22.04
N TYR A 5 -3.38 -8.98 21.44
CA TYR A 5 -4.36 -8.79 20.36
C TYR A 5 -3.72 -8.66 18.97
N SER A 6 -2.41 -8.84 18.82
CA SER A 6 -1.74 -8.69 17.51
C SER A 6 -1.91 -9.91 16.61
N ASN A 7 -2.50 -11.00 17.10
CA ASN A 7 -2.72 -12.23 16.31
C ASN A 7 -4.19 -12.42 15.94
N GLU A 8 -5.03 -11.40 16.16
CA GLU A 8 -6.45 -11.42 15.81
C GLU A 8 -6.84 -10.18 14.97
N PRO A 9 -7.83 -10.30 14.06
CA PRO A 9 -8.40 -9.14 13.38
C PRO A 9 -9.14 -8.25 14.39
N LEU A 10 -8.91 -6.94 14.33
CA LEU A 10 -9.50 -5.97 15.25
C LEU A 10 -10.68 -5.26 14.60
N LEU A 11 -11.90 -5.66 14.99
CA LEU A 11 -13.13 -5.03 14.51
C LEU A 11 -13.35 -3.67 15.17
N LEU A 12 -13.58 -2.64 14.35
CA LEU A 12 -13.72 -1.27 14.85
C LEU A 12 -15.18 -0.94 15.19
N CYS A 13 -15.34 -0.11 16.22
CA CYS A 13 -16.61 0.49 16.62
C CYS A 13 -17.03 1.58 15.62
N LEU A 14 -18.33 1.87 15.59
CA LEU A 14 -18.85 3.00 14.80
C LEU A 14 -18.25 4.31 15.33
N ASN A 15 -17.88 5.20 14.42
CA ASN A 15 -17.11 6.40 14.75
C ASN A 15 -17.57 7.64 13.96
N ARG A 16 -18.85 8.00 14.17
CA ARG A 16 -19.48 9.12 13.47
C ARG A 16 -18.87 10.45 13.88
N VAL A 17 -18.65 11.29 12.88
CA VAL A 17 -18.04 12.61 13.06
C VAL A 17 -18.95 13.70 12.50
N LYS A 18 -18.99 14.84 13.18
CA LYS A 18 -19.81 15.97 12.76
C LYS A 18 -19.12 16.74 11.63
N ARG A 19 -19.90 17.17 10.64
CA ARG A 19 -19.47 17.91 9.45
C ARG A 19 -20.36 19.10 9.13
N ALA A 20 -19.82 20.02 8.33
CA ALA A 20 -20.53 21.21 7.89
C ALA A 20 -21.64 20.89 6.89
N TYR A 21 -21.43 19.88 6.04
CA TYR A 21 -22.40 19.44 5.04
C TYR A 21 -23.38 18.41 5.60
N ILE A 22 -24.56 18.35 4.98
CA ILE A 22 -25.66 17.49 5.40
C ILE A 22 -25.65 16.19 4.57
N GLY A 23 -26.00 15.09 5.21
CA GLY A 23 -26.16 13.77 4.62
C GLY A 23 -26.19 12.68 5.69
N GLY A 24 -25.88 11.44 5.35
CA GLY A 24 -25.76 10.34 6.31
C GLY A 24 -26.91 9.33 6.26
N LYS A 25 -28.03 9.63 5.58
CA LYS A 25 -29.13 8.66 5.48
C LYS A 25 -28.71 7.38 4.77
N LEU A 26 -28.01 7.47 3.63
CA LEU A 26 -27.56 6.27 2.91
C LEU A 26 -26.48 5.52 3.70
N LEU A 27 -25.68 6.25 4.46
CA LEU A 27 -24.67 5.69 5.35
C LEU A 27 -25.30 4.87 6.49
N ASP A 28 -26.34 5.41 7.14
CA ASP A 28 -27.13 4.72 8.15
C ASP A 28 -27.78 3.44 7.58
N GLU A 29 -28.39 3.54 6.39
CA GLU A 29 -29.02 2.40 5.69
C GLU A 29 -28.00 1.31 5.35
N TRP A 30 -26.83 1.70 4.84
CA TRP A 30 -25.75 0.76 4.51
C TRP A 30 -25.15 0.06 5.73
N GLN A 31 -25.09 0.72 6.89
CA GLN A 31 -24.66 0.10 8.15
C GLN A 31 -25.76 -0.69 8.86
N GLY A 32 -27.00 -0.66 8.35
CA GLY A 32 -28.15 -1.31 8.96
C GLY A 32 -28.58 -0.66 10.29
N LEU A 33 -28.37 0.65 10.45
CA LEU A 33 -28.76 1.39 11.64
C LEU A 33 -30.27 1.70 11.64
N GLU A 34 -30.85 1.76 12.84
CA GLU A 34 -32.25 2.16 13.00
C GLU A 34 -32.44 3.66 12.77
N ASN A 35 -33.57 4.04 12.15
CA ASN A 35 -33.98 5.43 11.91
C ASN A 35 -33.00 6.26 11.05
N PRO A 36 -32.68 5.81 9.83
CA PRO A 36 -31.72 6.47 8.96
C PRO A 36 -32.15 7.89 8.61
N LYS A 37 -31.25 8.87 8.72
CA LYS A 37 -31.58 10.28 8.49
C LYS A 37 -30.41 11.14 8.02
N ASP A 38 -30.71 12.09 7.15
CA ASP A 38 -29.75 13.11 6.78
C ASP A 38 -29.61 14.15 7.89
N ASN A 39 -28.37 14.39 8.33
CA ASN A 39 -28.01 15.35 9.36
C ASN A 39 -26.51 15.74 9.24
N HIS A 40 -25.91 16.35 10.27
CA HIS A 40 -24.49 16.75 10.26
C HIS A 40 -23.50 15.62 10.59
N PHE A 41 -23.95 14.42 10.98
CA PHE A 41 -23.14 13.21 11.14
C PHE A 41 -23.10 12.42 9.84
N SER A 42 -22.70 13.13 8.79
CA SER A 42 -22.66 12.68 7.40
C SER A 42 -21.37 11.95 7.02
N GLU A 43 -20.42 11.84 7.96
CA GLU A 43 -19.18 11.07 7.82
C GLU A 43 -18.97 10.12 8.99
N GLU A 44 -18.23 9.04 8.72
CA GLU A 44 -17.68 8.13 9.70
C GLU A 44 -16.21 7.81 9.41
N PHE A 45 -15.38 7.78 10.46
CA PHE A 45 -13.98 7.36 10.36
C PHE A 45 -13.90 5.86 10.61
N LEU A 46 -13.92 5.10 9.52
CA LEU A 46 -13.94 3.63 9.57
C LEU A 46 -12.65 3.07 10.16
N VAL A 47 -11.49 3.62 9.78
CA VAL A 47 -10.18 3.28 10.36
C VAL A 47 -9.34 4.56 10.45
N SER A 48 -9.01 4.99 11.67
CA SER A 48 -8.18 6.16 11.91
C SER A 48 -7.43 6.07 13.25
N THR A 49 -6.16 6.46 13.23
CA THR A 49 -5.31 6.70 14.40
C THR A 49 -4.98 8.19 14.60
N VAL A 50 -5.59 9.04 13.78
CA VAL A 50 -5.45 10.51 13.80
C VAL A 50 -6.76 11.13 14.32
N ASP A 51 -6.65 11.97 15.35
CA ASP A 51 -7.76 12.78 15.85
C ASP A 51 -8.14 13.86 14.82
N VAL A 52 -9.39 14.31 14.84
CA VAL A 52 -9.83 15.44 14.01
C VAL A 52 -9.02 16.71 14.32
N THR A 53 -8.90 17.63 13.37
CA THR A 53 -8.11 18.88 13.53
C THR A 53 -8.91 20.05 14.11
N ASN A 54 -10.21 19.88 14.38
CA ASN A 54 -11.07 20.92 14.93
C ASN A 54 -10.57 21.43 16.31
N LYS A 55 -10.57 22.75 16.52
CA LYS A 55 -10.17 23.35 17.82
C LYS A 55 -11.06 22.93 18.98
N GLU A 56 -12.38 22.86 18.76
CA GLU A 56 -13.38 22.52 19.79
C GLU A 56 -13.77 21.03 19.77
N LYS A 57 -12.82 20.15 19.42
CA LYS A 57 -13.07 18.71 19.33
C LYS A 57 -13.24 18.05 20.71
N SER A 58 -14.00 16.96 20.74
CA SER A 58 -13.99 16.07 21.90
C SER A 58 -12.68 15.29 21.99
N VAL A 59 -12.30 14.87 23.21
CA VAL A 59 -11.13 14.01 23.40
C VAL A 59 -11.33 12.69 22.65
N GLY A 60 -10.40 12.36 21.76
CA GLY A 60 -10.46 11.13 20.96
C GLY A 60 -11.42 11.20 19.76
N GLU A 61 -11.97 12.38 19.43
CA GLU A 61 -12.86 12.53 18.28
C GLU A 61 -12.13 12.18 16.98
N GLY A 62 -12.65 11.17 16.28
CA GLY A 62 -12.04 10.62 15.07
C GLY A 62 -11.13 9.42 15.31
N LEU A 63 -10.67 9.13 16.53
CA LEU A 63 -9.88 7.93 16.78
C LEU A 63 -10.77 6.68 16.78
N SER A 64 -10.37 5.68 15.99
CA SER A 64 -11.06 4.40 15.98
C SER A 64 -10.85 3.67 17.30
N LYS A 65 -11.96 3.13 17.83
CA LYS A 65 -11.97 2.20 18.95
C LYS A 65 -12.16 0.78 18.46
N VAL A 66 -11.55 -0.16 19.15
CA VAL A 66 -11.68 -1.60 18.95
C VAL A 66 -12.51 -2.15 20.11
N LEU A 67 -13.48 -3.01 19.80
CA LEU A 67 -14.12 -3.88 20.81
C LEU A 67 -13.28 -5.15 20.95
N LEU A 68 -12.62 -5.30 22.10
CA LEU A 68 -11.72 -6.42 22.36
C LEU A 68 -12.48 -7.68 22.77
N SER A 69 -11.82 -8.83 22.63
CA SER A 69 -12.37 -10.15 22.95
C SER A 69 -12.78 -10.33 24.43
N ASP A 70 -12.25 -9.53 25.35
CA ASP A 70 -12.66 -9.50 26.76
C ASP A 70 -13.81 -8.52 27.04
N GLY A 71 -14.38 -7.89 26.00
CA GLY A 71 -15.49 -6.96 26.10
C GLY A 71 -15.10 -5.53 26.44
N THR A 72 -13.81 -5.22 26.57
CA THR A 72 -13.33 -3.85 26.79
C THR A 72 -13.16 -3.08 25.48
N GLU A 73 -13.27 -1.76 25.53
CA GLU A 73 -12.91 -0.88 24.41
C GLU A 73 -11.50 -0.31 24.60
N SER A 74 -10.75 -0.22 23.51
CA SER A 74 -9.46 0.49 23.48
C SER A 74 -9.31 1.27 22.19
N TYR A 75 -8.54 2.36 22.21
CA TYR A 75 -8.18 3.05 20.97
C TYR A 75 -7.21 2.19 20.16
N LEU A 76 -7.44 2.11 18.86
CA LEU A 76 -6.56 1.39 17.94
C LEU A 76 -5.11 1.89 18.04
N ARG A 77 -4.94 3.22 18.13
CA ARG A 77 -3.62 3.87 18.31
C ARG A 77 -2.89 3.36 19.55
N ASP A 78 -3.60 3.20 20.66
CA ASP A 78 -2.99 2.83 21.94
C ASP A 78 -2.62 1.33 21.96
N LEU A 79 -3.41 0.49 21.27
CA LEU A 79 -3.05 -0.91 21.02
C LEU A 79 -1.80 -1.01 20.14
N ILE A 80 -1.75 -0.29 19.03
CA ILE A 80 -0.58 -0.23 18.14
C ILE A 80 0.67 0.22 18.91
N ALA A 81 0.55 1.26 19.74
CA ALA A 81 1.64 1.78 20.55
C ALA A 81 2.15 0.81 21.62
N SER A 82 1.37 -0.22 21.98
CA SER A 82 1.80 -1.24 22.93
C SER A 82 2.89 -2.17 22.36
N ASP A 83 2.91 -2.37 21.03
CA ASP A 83 3.92 -3.13 20.31
C ASP A 83 3.88 -2.81 18.79
N TYR A 84 4.60 -1.78 18.38
CA TYR A 84 4.60 -1.35 16.97
C TYR A 84 5.05 -2.45 16.01
N GLY A 85 5.98 -3.32 16.41
CA GLY A 85 6.46 -4.41 15.56
C GLY A 85 5.38 -5.46 15.32
N ALA A 86 4.67 -5.86 16.36
CA ALA A 86 3.62 -6.88 16.26
C ALA A 86 2.37 -6.37 15.50
N PHE A 87 2.02 -5.09 15.66
CA PHE A 87 0.83 -4.53 14.99
C PHE A 87 1.13 -4.01 13.59
N LEU A 88 2.23 -3.28 13.38
CA LEU A 88 2.51 -2.63 12.09
C LEU A 88 3.45 -3.43 11.20
N GLY A 89 4.29 -4.31 11.78
CA GLY A 89 5.31 -5.05 11.06
C GLY A 89 6.67 -4.34 11.08
N GLU A 90 7.74 -5.09 10.78
CA GLU A 90 9.12 -4.60 10.92
C GLU A 90 9.44 -3.40 10.02
N ASP A 91 8.81 -3.31 8.86
CA ASP A 91 9.05 -2.23 7.91
C ASP A 91 8.28 -0.97 8.31
N TYR A 92 7.08 -1.11 8.90
CA TYR A 92 6.17 -0.01 9.19
C TYR A 92 6.17 0.47 10.65
N GLN A 93 6.81 -0.25 11.58
CA GLN A 93 6.82 0.09 13.01
C GLN A 93 7.27 1.53 13.32
N ASN A 94 8.13 2.11 12.47
CA ASN A 94 8.62 3.48 12.64
C ASN A 94 7.62 4.56 12.23
N LEU A 95 6.57 4.21 11.47
CA LEU A 95 5.47 5.13 11.18
C LEU A 95 4.70 5.48 12.46
N LYS A 96 4.63 4.54 13.41
CA LYS A 96 3.85 4.65 14.66
C LYS A 96 2.37 4.98 14.41
N ASP A 97 1.89 4.65 13.22
CA ASP A 97 0.57 4.94 12.69
C ASP A 97 0.21 3.84 11.67
N VAL A 98 -1.07 3.68 11.36
CA VAL A 98 -1.57 2.70 10.37
C VAL A 98 -1.10 3.00 8.94
N GLY A 99 -0.57 4.21 8.66
CA GLY A 99 -0.02 4.57 7.35
C GLY A 99 -1.06 4.79 6.24
N VAL A 100 -2.24 4.20 6.35
CA VAL A 100 -3.41 4.44 5.50
C VAL A 100 -4.68 4.47 6.36
N SER A 101 -5.54 5.45 6.14
CA SER A 101 -6.80 5.64 6.87
C SER A 101 -8.00 5.54 5.93
N THR A 102 -9.17 5.28 6.49
CA THR A 102 -10.42 5.26 5.72
C THR A 102 -11.55 5.99 6.40
N ARG A 103 -12.34 6.65 5.56
CA ARG A 103 -13.56 7.36 5.94
C ARG A 103 -14.66 6.99 4.97
N ILE A 104 -15.89 7.27 5.37
CA ILE A 104 -17.02 7.21 4.47
C ILE A 104 -17.90 8.42 4.69
N GLY A 105 -18.28 9.05 3.59
CA GLY A 105 -19.18 10.20 3.59
C GLY A 105 -20.43 9.92 2.77
N ASP A 106 -21.55 10.50 3.16
CA ASP A 106 -22.78 10.59 2.37
C ASP A 106 -23.23 12.05 2.31
N THR A 107 -23.55 12.55 1.13
CA THR A 107 -23.80 13.97 0.85
C THR A 107 -25.18 14.21 0.23
N THR A 108 -25.91 15.21 0.72
CA THR A 108 -27.07 15.81 0.04
C THR A 108 -26.75 17.14 -0.66
N VAL A 109 -25.58 17.70 -0.38
CA VAL A 109 -25.09 18.98 -0.88
C VAL A 109 -23.62 18.84 -1.29
N ARG A 110 -23.12 19.72 -2.17
CA ARG A 110 -21.70 19.77 -2.54
C ARG A 110 -20.84 20.02 -1.30
N ILE A 111 -19.81 19.22 -1.06
CA ILE A 111 -18.87 19.45 0.05
C ILE A 111 -18.11 20.76 -0.15
N VAL A 112 -17.52 21.28 0.93
CA VAL A 112 -16.78 22.54 0.91
C VAL A 112 -15.66 22.47 -0.13
N LEU A 113 -15.50 23.51 -0.94
CA LEU A 113 -14.34 23.67 -1.82
C LEU A 113 -13.07 23.72 -0.99
N GLN A 114 -12.17 22.78 -1.23
CA GLN A 114 -11.06 22.51 -0.34
C GLN A 114 -9.79 22.09 -1.07
N CYS A 115 -8.72 21.98 -0.30
CA CYS A 115 -7.46 21.36 -0.67
C CYS A 115 -6.84 20.71 0.56
N HIS A 116 -5.99 19.73 0.32
CA HIS A 116 -5.22 19.04 1.34
C HIS A 116 -3.73 19.38 1.22
N PRO A 117 -2.99 19.52 2.33
CA PRO A 117 -1.56 19.75 2.25
C PRO A 117 -0.83 18.51 1.72
N ASP A 118 0.25 18.75 0.97
CA ASP A 118 1.25 17.72 0.71
C ASP A 118 2.17 17.50 1.92
N THR A 119 3.02 16.49 1.84
CA THR A 119 3.96 16.13 2.91
C THR A 119 4.94 17.25 3.24
N GLU A 120 5.45 17.99 2.24
CA GLU A 120 6.40 19.08 2.47
C GLU A 120 5.74 20.23 3.25
N PHE A 121 4.54 20.63 2.83
CA PHE A 121 3.75 21.66 3.47
C PHE A 121 3.39 21.27 4.91
N SER A 122 2.90 20.03 5.11
CA SER A 122 2.53 19.50 6.41
C SER A 122 3.70 19.53 7.40
N GLN A 123 4.88 19.07 6.97
CA GLN A 123 6.06 19.06 7.84
C GLN A 123 6.52 20.48 8.18
N LYS A 124 6.49 21.38 7.19
CA LYS A 124 7.03 22.73 7.33
C LYS A 124 6.14 23.68 8.14
N TYR A 125 4.83 23.60 7.98
CA TYR A 125 3.90 24.60 8.53
C TYR A 125 2.90 24.04 9.53
N LEU A 126 2.65 22.72 9.54
CA LEU A 126 1.67 22.08 10.42
C LEU A 126 2.30 21.17 11.48
N ASN A 127 3.63 20.98 11.42
CA ASN A 127 4.37 20.04 12.26
C ASN A 127 3.73 18.63 12.22
N PHE A 128 3.39 18.18 11.01
CA PHE A 128 2.69 16.93 10.77
C PHE A 128 3.45 16.07 9.75
N PRO A 129 3.58 14.75 9.93
CA PRO A 129 4.58 13.95 9.21
C PRO A 129 4.27 13.70 7.73
N ASN A 130 2.99 13.73 7.32
CA ASN A 130 2.53 13.37 5.98
C ASN A 130 1.50 14.35 5.40
N GLY A 131 1.29 14.26 4.09
CA GLY A 131 0.22 14.95 3.38
C GLY A 131 -1.14 14.24 3.50
N LYS A 132 -2.09 14.63 2.64
CA LYS A 132 -3.36 13.91 2.46
C LYS A 132 -3.74 13.81 0.98
N ALA A 133 -3.09 12.90 0.27
CA ALA A 133 -3.64 12.33 -0.96
C ALA A 133 -4.77 11.36 -0.62
N GLU A 134 -5.74 11.24 -1.52
CA GLU A 134 -6.94 10.43 -1.29
C GLU A 134 -7.49 9.77 -2.56
N ALA A 135 -8.17 8.63 -2.35
CA ALA A 135 -8.92 7.92 -3.36
C ALA A 135 -10.34 7.65 -2.87
N TRP A 136 -11.34 7.90 -3.71
CA TRP A 136 -12.74 7.64 -3.42
C TRP A 136 -13.24 6.45 -4.22
N TYR A 137 -13.76 5.43 -3.54
CA TYR A 137 -14.59 4.39 -4.12
C TYR A 137 -16.07 4.71 -3.88
N ILE A 138 -16.83 4.81 -4.96
CA ILE A 138 -18.22 5.30 -4.91
C ILE A 138 -19.17 4.14 -4.65
N LEU A 139 -19.74 4.08 -3.44
CA LEU A 139 -20.61 2.98 -3.04
C LEU A 139 -22.03 3.16 -3.55
N GLU A 140 -22.55 4.39 -3.50
CA GLU A 140 -23.90 4.71 -3.97
C GLU A 140 -24.00 6.16 -4.45
N THR A 141 -24.96 6.41 -5.33
CA THR A 141 -25.34 7.76 -5.76
C THR A 141 -26.83 7.95 -5.59
N ARG A 142 -27.26 9.15 -5.22
CA ARG A 142 -28.68 9.53 -5.13
C ARG A 142 -28.96 10.79 -5.91
N GLN A 143 -30.16 10.88 -6.46
CA GLN A 143 -30.61 12.13 -7.08
C GLN A 143 -30.82 13.19 -6.00
N THR A 144 -30.20 14.35 -6.21
CA THR A 144 -30.35 15.52 -5.36
C THR A 144 -30.65 16.71 -6.26
N ASN A 145 -31.83 17.31 -6.14
CA ASN A 145 -32.26 18.49 -6.90
C ASN A 145 -32.06 18.42 -8.44
N GLY A 146 -32.05 17.22 -9.02
CA GLY A 146 -31.84 17.03 -10.46
C GLY A 146 -30.38 17.20 -10.95
N GLU A 147 -29.43 17.41 -10.04
CA GLU A 147 -28.01 17.51 -10.39
C GLU A 147 -27.36 16.14 -10.53
N LYS A 148 -26.45 16.02 -11.49
CA LYS A 148 -25.58 14.84 -11.60
C LYS A 148 -24.51 14.90 -10.51
N PRO A 149 -24.16 13.76 -9.88
CA PRO A 149 -23.02 13.70 -9.00
C PRO A 149 -21.73 13.95 -9.80
N VAL A 150 -20.89 14.86 -9.32
CA VAL A 150 -19.67 15.30 -10.00
C VAL A 150 -18.53 15.51 -9.02
N LEU A 151 -17.31 15.41 -9.51
CA LEU A 151 -16.11 15.88 -8.86
C LEU A 151 -15.65 17.15 -9.56
N TYR A 152 -15.49 18.23 -8.80
CA TYR A 152 -14.71 19.38 -9.21
C TYR A 152 -13.26 19.16 -8.79
N ALA A 153 -12.31 19.12 -9.72
CA ALA A 153 -10.91 18.82 -9.39
C ALA A 153 -9.93 19.52 -10.33
N GLY A 154 -8.86 20.06 -9.76
CA GLY A 154 -7.69 20.58 -10.45
C GLY A 154 -7.93 21.82 -11.31
N PHE A 155 -6.90 22.63 -11.50
CA PHE A 155 -7.03 23.90 -12.19
C PHE A 155 -7.09 23.75 -13.71
N LYS A 156 -8.04 24.46 -14.34
CA LYS A 156 -8.07 24.67 -15.79
C LYS A 156 -6.93 25.59 -16.24
N LYS A 157 -6.60 25.51 -17.53
CA LYS A 157 -5.61 26.41 -18.16
C LYS A 157 -5.89 27.88 -17.86
N GLY A 158 -4.84 28.62 -17.48
CA GLY A 158 -4.89 30.06 -17.22
C GLY A 158 -5.19 30.45 -15.77
N VAL A 159 -5.54 29.50 -14.90
CA VAL A 159 -5.67 29.78 -13.48
C VAL A 159 -4.28 30.01 -12.87
N THR A 160 -4.16 31.07 -12.08
CA THR A 160 -2.92 31.43 -11.39
C THR A 160 -3.21 31.64 -9.91
N LYS A 161 -2.17 31.59 -9.08
CA LYS A 161 -2.27 31.94 -7.65
C LYS A 161 -2.90 33.31 -7.41
N LYS A 162 -2.57 34.29 -8.25
CA LYS A 162 -3.14 35.63 -8.18
C LYS A 162 -4.65 35.61 -8.45
N LEU A 163 -5.09 34.97 -9.54
CA LEU A 163 -6.51 34.85 -9.86
C LEU A 163 -7.27 34.10 -8.74
N TRP A 164 -6.70 33.00 -8.25
CA TRP A 164 -7.30 32.20 -7.18
C TRP A 164 -7.48 33.02 -5.90
N ARG A 165 -6.47 33.80 -5.52
CA ARG A 165 -6.54 34.71 -4.38
C ARG A 165 -7.60 35.79 -4.58
N GLU A 166 -7.67 36.42 -5.75
CA GLU A 166 -8.67 37.45 -6.04
C GLU A 166 -10.12 36.91 -5.93
N LEU A 167 -10.35 35.67 -6.38
CA LEU A 167 -11.66 35.00 -6.26
C LEU A 167 -11.99 34.68 -4.80
N PHE A 168 -11.01 34.18 -4.04
CA PHE A 168 -11.15 33.94 -2.60
C PHE A 168 -11.46 35.22 -1.82
N ASP A 169 -10.71 36.31 -2.05
CA ASP A 169 -10.91 37.58 -1.33
C ASP A 169 -12.31 38.17 -1.60
N LYS A 170 -12.84 37.97 -2.81
CA LYS A 170 -14.21 38.36 -3.19
C LYS A 170 -15.28 37.36 -2.74
N GLN A 171 -14.87 36.17 -2.27
CA GLN A 171 -15.74 35.02 -2.02
C GLN A 171 -16.61 34.67 -3.25
N ASP A 172 -16.04 34.76 -4.45
CA ASP A 172 -16.68 34.38 -5.71
C ASP A 172 -16.62 32.86 -5.89
N ILE A 173 -17.56 32.16 -5.25
CA ILE A 173 -17.59 30.69 -5.21
C ILE A 173 -17.81 30.11 -6.61
N GLN A 174 -18.68 30.73 -7.42
CA GLN A 174 -18.92 30.25 -8.77
C GLN A 174 -17.67 30.42 -9.65
N GLY A 175 -17.00 31.57 -9.57
CA GLY A 175 -15.73 31.78 -10.26
C GLY A 175 -14.66 30.78 -9.83
N MET A 176 -14.61 30.41 -8.54
CA MET A 176 -13.70 29.36 -8.07
C MET A 176 -14.06 27.97 -8.62
N LEU A 177 -15.34 27.59 -8.65
CA LEU A 177 -15.79 26.33 -9.27
C LEU A 177 -15.52 26.30 -10.78
N ASP A 178 -15.68 27.43 -11.46
CA ASP A 178 -15.43 27.56 -12.90
C ASP A 178 -13.94 27.41 -13.24
N CYS A 179 -13.04 27.66 -12.29
CA CYS A 179 -11.61 27.39 -12.41
C CYS A 179 -11.28 25.88 -12.40
N LEU A 180 -12.20 25.00 -11.99
CA LEU A 180 -11.95 23.57 -11.84
C LEU A 180 -12.57 22.71 -12.94
N HIS A 181 -11.94 21.58 -13.26
CA HIS A 181 -12.55 20.59 -14.15
C HIS A 181 -13.73 19.90 -13.45
N LYS A 182 -14.78 19.56 -14.21
CA LYS A 182 -15.99 18.91 -13.71
C LYS A 182 -16.09 17.50 -14.29
N ILE A 183 -15.92 16.49 -13.44
CA ILE A 183 -15.87 15.07 -13.81
C ILE A 183 -17.13 14.37 -13.29
N GLU A 184 -17.84 13.63 -14.14
CA GLU A 184 -19.03 12.87 -13.70
C GLU A 184 -18.63 11.69 -12.80
N ILE A 185 -19.34 11.57 -11.67
CA ILE A 185 -19.14 10.51 -10.67
C ILE A 185 -20.16 9.40 -10.90
N LYS A 186 -19.69 8.15 -10.86
CA LYS A 186 -20.51 6.96 -11.05
C LYS A 186 -20.33 5.97 -9.91
N LYS A 187 -21.43 5.35 -9.46
CA LYS A 187 -21.41 4.20 -8.56
C LYS A 187 -20.45 3.13 -9.07
N GLY A 188 -19.63 2.55 -8.19
CA GLY A 188 -18.62 1.56 -8.50
C GLY A 188 -17.34 2.12 -9.15
N GLY A 189 -17.26 3.44 -9.38
CA GLY A 189 -16.04 4.08 -9.85
C GLY A 189 -15.04 4.35 -8.72
N THR A 190 -13.77 4.45 -9.10
CA THR A 190 -12.65 4.84 -8.24
C THR A 190 -12.00 6.11 -8.78
N TYR A 191 -11.88 7.12 -7.93
CA TYR A 191 -11.36 8.43 -8.28
C TYR A 191 -10.20 8.81 -7.35
N PHE A 192 -9.12 9.38 -7.87
CA PHE A 192 -7.95 9.81 -7.11
C PHE A 192 -7.80 11.33 -7.11
N VAL A 193 -7.44 11.88 -5.97
CA VAL A 193 -7.16 13.30 -5.76
C VAL A 193 -5.82 13.40 -5.04
N GLU A 194 -4.85 13.99 -5.73
CA GLU A 194 -3.51 14.21 -5.19
C GLU A 194 -3.52 15.33 -4.14
N ALA A 195 -2.60 15.26 -3.18
CA ALA A 195 -2.39 16.36 -2.25
C ALA A 195 -2.04 17.66 -2.99
N GLY A 196 -2.48 18.81 -2.49
CA GLY A 196 -2.31 20.11 -3.14
C GLY A 196 -3.33 20.40 -4.26
N MET A 197 -4.12 19.42 -4.70
CA MET A 197 -5.13 19.63 -5.73
C MET A 197 -6.39 20.30 -5.16
N PRO A 198 -6.87 21.43 -5.75
CA PRO A 198 -8.17 21.99 -5.38
C PRO A 198 -9.30 21.05 -5.80
N HIS A 199 -10.22 20.75 -4.90
CA HIS A 199 -11.33 19.86 -5.20
C HIS A 199 -12.56 20.08 -4.33
N CYS A 200 -13.70 19.59 -4.82
CA CYS A 200 -14.88 19.25 -4.00
C CYS A 200 -15.78 18.27 -4.73
N LEU A 201 -16.42 17.40 -3.97
CA LEU A 201 -17.46 16.49 -4.42
C LEU A 201 -18.84 17.17 -4.44
N GLY A 202 -19.57 16.97 -5.53
CA GLY A 202 -20.96 17.40 -5.69
C GLY A 202 -21.93 16.63 -4.78
N ALA A 203 -23.18 17.05 -4.81
CA ALA A 203 -24.24 16.44 -4.02
C ALA A 203 -24.59 15.01 -4.48
N GLY A 204 -25.17 14.23 -3.58
CA GLY A 204 -25.79 12.95 -3.91
C GLY A 204 -24.80 11.80 -4.07
N VAL A 205 -23.67 11.85 -3.35
CA VAL A 205 -22.64 10.80 -3.40
C VAL A 205 -22.43 10.21 -2.02
N MET A 206 -22.44 8.87 -1.95
CA MET A 206 -21.88 8.09 -0.85
C MET A 206 -20.53 7.51 -1.27
N PHE A 207 -19.45 8.02 -0.67
CA PHE A 207 -18.07 7.75 -1.08
C PHE A 207 -17.26 7.19 0.09
N LEU A 208 -16.55 6.10 -0.15
CA LEU A 208 -15.53 5.58 0.77
C LEU A 208 -14.19 6.18 0.36
N GLU A 209 -13.62 6.99 1.24
CA GLU A 209 -12.33 7.66 1.07
C GLU A 209 -11.21 6.83 1.72
N VAL A 210 -10.22 6.44 0.94
CA VAL A 210 -8.94 5.89 1.40
C VAL A 210 -7.90 7.00 1.26
N HIS A 211 -7.19 7.33 2.33
CA HIS A 211 -6.30 8.48 2.33
C HIS A 211 -5.09 8.30 3.25
N GLU A 212 -4.06 9.13 3.06
CA GLU A 212 -2.96 9.22 4.03
C GLU A 212 -3.47 9.70 5.40
N PRO A 213 -3.00 9.16 6.53
CA PRO A 213 -3.45 9.50 7.89
C PRO A 213 -3.25 10.99 8.22
N CYS A 214 -4.22 11.83 7.85
CA CYS A 214 -4.18 13.27 8.00
C CYS A 214 -5.60 13.82 7.96
N ASP A 215 -5.90 14.79 8.81
CA ASP A 215 -7.21 15.47 8.87
C ASP A 215 -7.11 16.97 8.58
N TYR A 216 -5.99 17.42 8.01
CA TYR A 216 -5.84 18.81 7.59
C TYR A 216 -6.58 19.06 6.27
N THR A 217 -7.49 20.02 6.32
CA THR A 217 -8.33 20.43 5.19
C THR A 217 -8.37 21.95 5.12
N PHE A 218 -7.76 22.52 4.10
CA PHE A 218 -7.83 23.94 3.79
C PHE A 218 -9.12 24.25 3.04
N ARG A 219 -9.91 25.19 3.53
CA ARG A 219 -11.25 25.50 3.00
C ARG A 219 -11.26 26.88 2.34
N MET A 220 -11.99 26.99 1.24
CA MET A 220 -12.03 28.21 0.42
C MET A 220 -13.30 29.06 0.61
N GLU A 221 -14.32 28.52 1.27
CA GLU A 221 -15.63 29.17 1.42
C GLU A 221 -15.78 29.68 2.86
N ARG A 222 -15.77 31.00 3.07
CA ARG A 222 -16.04 31.63 4.38
C ARG A 222 -17.45 31.33 4.85
N ASN A 223 -18.42 31.59 3.98
CA ASN A 223 -19.83 31.32 4.22
C ASN A 223 -20.26 30.17 3.30
N TYR A 224 -20.30 28.98 3.87
CA TYR A 224 -20.58 27.76 3.13
C TYR A 224 -22.09 27.57 3.00
N LEU A 225 -22.58 27.77 1.76
CA LEU A 225 -23.98 27.61 1.33
C LEU A 225 -25.01 28.39 2.16
N GLY A 226 -24.62 29.44 2.90
CA GLY A 226 -25.51 30.11 3.85
C GLY A 226 -25.83 29.29 5.10
N ILE A 227 -25.24 28.09 5.25
CA ILE A 227 -25.52 27.14 6.32
C ILE A 227 -24.56 27.37 7.51
N ARG A 228 -23.30 27.68 7.20
CA ARG A 228 -22.26 27.83 8.22
C ARG A 228 -21.22 28.85 7.79
N GLU A 229 -20.86 29.73 8.72
CA GLU A 229 -19.67 30.56 8.62
C GLU A 229 -18.52 29.85 9.31
N PHE A 230 -17.42 29.63 8.60
CA PHE A 230 -16.19 29.09 9.19
C PHE A 230 -15.37 30.22 9.82
N THR A 231 -14.49 29.89 10.76
CA THR A 231 -13.46 30.80 11.31
C THR A 231 -12.13 30.65 10.57
N ASP A 232 -11.18 31.56 10.79
CA ASP A 232 -9.86 31.52 10.12
C ASP A 232 -9.09 30.26 10.51
N SER A 233 -9.27 29.81 11.75
CA SER A 233 -8.76 28.53 12.21
C SER A 233 -9.34 27.35 11.44
N GLU A 234 -10.62 27.39 11.06
CA GLU A 234 -11.26 26.32 10.29
C GLU A 234 -10.95 26.43 8.80
N LEU A 235 -10.68 27.62 8.27
CA LEU A 235 -10.27 27.77 6.88
C LEU A 235 -8.83 27.33 6.65
N HIS A 236 -7.92 27.75 7.54
CA HIS A 236 -6.49 27.64 7.29
C HIS A 236 -5.64 27.55 8.56
N TYR A 237 -6.20 27.09 9.68
CA TYR A 237 -5.44 26.79 10.91
C TYR A 237 -4.62 28.00 11.42
N ASP A 238 -5.16 29.22 11.27
CA ASP A 238 -4.52 30.49 11.63
C ASP A 238 -3.18 30.77 10.92
N LEU A 239 -2.82 30.00 9.89
CA LEU A 239 -1.59 30.22 9.10
C LEU A 239 -1.63 31.49 8.23
N GLY A 240 -2.83 32.06 8.05
CA GLY A 240 -3.09 33.21 7.20
C GLY A 240 -3.32 32.84 5.73
N VAL A 241 -3.94 33.76 5.00
CA VAL A 241 -4.39 33.52 3.62
C VAL A 241 -3.22 33.26 2.67
N ASP A 242 -2.06 33.88 2.87
CA ASP A 242 -0.90 33.64 2.01
C ASP A 242 -0.43 32.19 2.06
N LYS A 243 -0.46 31.59 3.26
CA LYS A 243 -0.14 30.17 3.48
C LYS A 243 -1.25 29.25 3.00
N LEU A 244 -2.50 29.64 3.14
CA LEU A 244 -3.62 28.96 2.49
C LEU A 244 -3.37 28.84 0.97
N MET A 245 -2.96 29.93 0.31
CA MET A 245 -2.66 29.89 -1.12
C MET A 245 -1.40 29.09 -1.45
N ASP A 246 -0.43 29.00 -0.55
CA ASP A 246 0.77 28.15 -0.71
C ASP A 246 0.44 26.65 -0.67
N ALA A 247 -0.70 26.25 -0.09
CA ALA A 247 -1.09 24.84 0.01
C ALA A 247 -1.60 24.26 -1.33
N PHE A 248 -1.89 25.11 -2.32
CA PHE A 248 -2.41 24.68 -3.63
C PHE A 248 -1.29 24.49 -4.64
N HIS A 249 -1.43 23.41 -5.43
CA HIS A 249 -0.62 23.10 -6.59
C HIS A 249 -1.26 23.73 -7.84
N TYR A 250 -0.56 24.66 -8.47
CA TYR A 250 -1.10 25.53 -9.54
C TYR A 250 -0.88 24.98 -10.96
N GLU A 251 -0.51 23.71 -11.09
CA GLU A 251 -0.44 23.01 -12.36
C GLU A 251 -1.81 23.02 -13.03
N THR A 252 -1.85 23.56 -14.25
CA THR A 252 -3.08 23.59 -15.03
C THR A 252 -3.09 22.51 -16.10
N THR A 253 -4.25 21.92 -16.37
CA THR A 253 -4.41 20.81 -17.30
C THR A 253 -5.51 21.04 -18.34
N THR A 254 -5.52 20.22 -19.37
CA THR A 254 -6.70 19.95 -20.20
C THR A 254 -7.71 19.06 -19.44
N GLU A 255 -8.94 19.00 -19.92
CA GLU A 255 -9.97 18.12 -19.34
C GLU A 255 -9.57 16.64 -19.43
N GLU A 256 -8.99 16.22 -20.56
CA GLU A 256 -8.53 14.84 -20.77
C GLU A 256 -7.41 14.46 -19.81
N GLU A 257 -6.40 15.32 -19.63
CA GLU A 257 -5.30 15.10 -18.68
C GLU A 257 -5.82 14.97 -17.25
N MET A 258 -6.71 15.88 -16.82
CA MET A 258 -7.29 15.82 -15.48
C MET A 258 -8.13 14.56 -15.29
N ARG A 259 -8.93 14.19 -16.29
CA ARG A 259 -9.71 12.95 -16.26
C ARG A 259 -8.82 11.72 -16.16
N ASN A 260 -7.68 11.69 -16.87
CA ASN A 260 -6.74 10.58 -16.81
C ASN A 260 -6.04 10.45 -15.45
N ARG A 261 -5.79 11.57 -14.77
CA ARG A 261 -5.23 11.61 -13.41
C ARG A 261 -6.26 11.18 -12.35
N CYS A 262 -7.48 11.69 -12.45
CA CYS A 262 -8.48 11.47 -11.41
C CYS A 262 -9.28 10.17 -11.59
N VAL A 263 -9.61 9.72 -12.81
CA VAL A 263 -10.47 8.55 -13.00
C VAL A 263 -9.62 7.28 -13.10
N LEU A 264 -9.53 6.53 -12.00
CA LEU A 264 -8.79 5.26 -11.97
C LEU A 264 -9.61 4.11 -12.56
N SER A 265 -10.91 4.07 -12.24
CA SER A 265 -11.86 3.16 -12.89
C SER A 265 -13.29 3.68 -12.79
N GLU A 266 -14.17 3.26 -13.71
CA GLU A 266 -15.60 3.57 -13.68
C GLU A 266 -16.42 2.63 -14.57
N PRO A 267 -17.70 2.39 -14.27
CA PRO A 267 -18.58 1.68 -15.18
C PRO A 267 -18.71 2.37 -16.54
N GLY A 268 -18.56 1.56 -17.60
CA GLY A 268 -18.60 2.03 -19.00
C GLY A 268 -17.37 2.83 -19.43
N GLY A 269 -16.30 2.85 -18.63
CA GLY A 269 -15.04 3.51 -18.92
C GLY A 269 -13.84 2.60 -18.68
N ARG A 270 -12.84 3.10 -17.95
CA ARG A 270 -11.66 2.33 -17.54
C ARG A 270 -12.06 1.31 -16.47
N ASN A 271 -11.66 0.04 -16.62
CA ASN A 271 -11.88 -0.99 -15.61
C ASN A 271 -10.67 -1.10 -14.68
N PRO A 272 -10.85 -1.54 -13.42
CA PRO A 272 -9.73 -1.89 -12.57
C PRO A 272 -8.99 -3.13 -13.10
N ASP A 273 -7.71 -3.26 -12.74
CA ASP A 273 -6.92 -4.43 -13.11
C ASP A 273 -7.39 -5.65 -12.30
N VAL A 274 -7.62 -6.78 -12.97
CA VAL A 274 -8.07 -8.02 -12.32
C VAL A 274 -6.84 -8.85 -11.97
N LEU A 275 -6.51 -8.92 -10.67
CA LEU A 275 -5.36 -9.68 -10.19
C LEU A 275 -5.66 -11.19 -10.10
N LYS A 276 -6.91 -11.53 -9.77
CA LYS A 276 -7.36 -12.92 -9.68
C LYS A 276 -8.87 -13.01 -9.92
N ASP A 277 -9.30 -14.01 -10.67
CA ASP A 277 -10.72 -14.32 -10.85
C ASP A 277 -10.90 -15.84 -10.88
N ILE A 278 -11.51 -16.38 -9.83
CA ILE A 278 -11.84 -17.80 -9.69
C ILE A 278 -13.23 -17.94 -9.08
N GLU A 279 -13.83 -19.13 -9.16
CA GLU A 279 -15.18 -19.39 -8.64
C GLU A 279 -15.38 -18.91 -7.18
N ALA A 280 -14.37 -19.11 -6.33
CA ALA A 280 -14.45 -18.77 -4.92
C ALA A 280 -14.39 -17.26 -4.62
N TYR A 281 -13.63 -16.49 -5.42
CA TYR A 281 -13.44 -15.05 -5.21
C TYR A 281 -12.82 -14.37 -6.44
N ARG A 282 -12.98 -13.04 -6.49
CA ARG A 282 -12.34 -12.14 -7.46
C ARG A 282 -11.61 -11.01 -6.72
N VAL A 283 -10.43 -10.63 -7.23
CA VAL A 283 -9.56 -9.58 -6.71
C VAL A 283 -9.30 -8.56 -7.81
N GLU A 284 -9.62 -7.30 -7.52
CA GLU A 284 -9.46 -6.16 -8.43
C GLU A 284 -8.58 -5.09 -7.77
N GLU A 285 -7.55 -4.61 -8.46
CA GLU A 285 -6.72 -3.51 -7.96
C GLU A 285 -7.38 -2.16 -8.33
N LEU A 286 -7.90 -1.46 -7.31
CA LEU A 286 -8.56 -0.17 -7.48
C LEU A 286 -7.57 0.99 -7.50
N VAL A 287 -6.53 0.90 -6.66
CA VAL A 287 -5.42 1.87 -6.58
C VAL A 287 -4.13 1.08 -6.50
N SER A 288 -3.23 1.26 -7.47
CA SER A 288 -1.94 0.56 -7.52
C SER A 288 -0.80 1.46 -7.05
N TYR A 289 0.31 0.85 -6.62
CA TYR A 289 1.53 1.62 -6.30
C TYR A 289 2.19 2.30 -7.52
N LYS A 290 1.69 2.04 -8.73
CA LYS A 290 2.10 2.76 -9.95
C LYS A 290 1.36 4.09 -10.10
N VAL A 291 0.19 4.22 -9.48
CA VAL A 291 -0.60 5.46 -9.43
C VAL A 291 -0.08 6.37 -8.33
N THR A 292 0.14 5.83 -7.13
CA THR A 292 0.64 6.58 -5.98
C THR A 292 1.49 5.69 -5.07
N ASP A 293 2.53 6.23 -4.44
CA ASP A 293 3.33 5.51 -3.44
C ASP A 293 2.69 5.56 -2.04
N ARG A 294 1.56 6.26 -1.86
CA ARG A 294 0.94 6.54 -0.55
C ARG A 294 0.09 5.41 0.01
N PHE A 295 -0.53 4.62 -0.84
CA PHE A 295 -1.34 3.46 -0.43
C PHE A 295 -1.70 2.62 -1.65
N ARG A 296 -2.12 1.38 -1.41
CA ARG A 296 -2.68 0.49 -2.43
C ARG A 296 -4.03 -0.03 -1.97
N VAL A 297 -4.98 -0.17 -2.89
CA VAL A 297 -6.35 -0.60 -2.56
C VAL A 297 -6.77 -1.73 -3.50
N GLU A 298 -7.15 -2.85 -2.90
CA GLU A 298 -7.73 -4.00 -3.60
C GLU A 298 -9.19 -4.16 -3.19
N LYS A 299 -10.06 -4.44 -4.16
CA LYS A 299 -11.43 -4.88 -3.93
C LYS A 299 -11.49 -6.40 -4.04
N ILE A 300 -12.01 -7.04 -3.01
CA ILE A 300 -12.21 -8.49 -2.96
C ILE A 300 -13.70 -8.77 -2.98
N THR A 301 -14.15 -9.55 -3.95
CA THR A 301 -15.52 -10.08 -4.03
C THR A 301 -15.46 -11.58 -3.71
N ILE A 302 -16.07 -12.02 -2.60
CA ILE A 302 -15.95 -13.39 -2.09
C ILE A 302 -17.30 -14.10 -2.23
N ASN A 303 -17.30 -15.21 -2.98
CA ASN A 303 -18.48 -16.05 -3.18
C ASN A 303 -18.54 -17.22 -2.19
N SER A 304 -17.38 -17.80 -1.82
CA SER A 304 -17.33 -18.94 -0.91
C SER A 304 -16.24 -18.83 0.15
N SER A 305 -15.00 -18.56 -0.23
CA SER A 305 -13.91 -18.31 0.74
C SER A 305 -12.72 -17.59 0.14
N TYR A 306 -12.08 -16.76 0.94
CA TYR A 306 -10.83 -16.09 0.63
C TYR A 306 -9.85 -16.26 1.80
N THR A 307 -8.59 -16.53 1.52
CA THR A 307 -7.53 -16.50 2.56
C THR A 307 -6.72 -15.25 2.31
N LEU A 308 -6.69 -14.34 3.28
CA LEU A 308 -5.95 -13.09 3.16
C LEU A 308 -4.45 -13.44 3.07
N PRO A 309 -3.77 -13.09 1.97
CA PRO A 309 -2.33 -13.30 1.87
C PRO A 309 -1.60 -12.47 2.92
N GLN A 310 -0.52 -13.02 3.47
CA GLN A 310 0.36 -12.27 4.35
C GLN A 310 0.94 -11.08 3.60
N PHE A 311 0.86 -9.89 4.19
CA PHE A 311 1.58 -8.72 3.71
C PHE A 311 2.94 -8.70 4.40
N GLU A 312 3.97 -9.19 3.70
CA GLU A 312 5.32 -9.32 4.28
C GLU A 312 5.83 -7.97 4.80
N GLY A 313 6.42 -8.00 6.00
CA GLY A 313 6.97 -6.82 6.67
C GLY A 313 5.94 -5.83 7.22
N GLY A 314 4.64 -6.03 6.97
CA GLY A 314 3.62 -5.02 7.22
C GLY A 314 2.25 -5.51 7.68
N HIS A 315 1.29 -4.60 7.68
CA HIS A 315 -0.09 -4.79 8.09
C HIS A 315 -1.06 -4.26 7.02
N SER A 316 -2.37 -4.46 7.20
CA SER A 316 -3.39 -3.90 6.30
C SER A 316 -4.67 -3.55 7.04
N ILE A 317 -5.58 -2.83 6.37
CA ILE A 317 -6.90 -2.51 6.90
C ILE A 317 -7.98 -2.98 5.94
N GLY A 318 -9.13 -3.40 6.47
CA GLY A 318 -10.25 -3.97 5.71
C GLY A 318 -11.55 -3.25 5.96
N ILE A 319 -12.34 -2.99 4.92
CA ILE A 319 -13.65 -2.35 5.04
C ILE A 319 -14.69 -3.24 4.37
N ILE A 320 -15.68 -3.70 5.14
CA ILE A 320 -16.74 -4.58 4.62
C ILE A 320 -17.74 -3.74 3.84
N THR A 321 -17.68 -3.77 2.51
CA THR A 321 -18.49 -2.91 1.65
C THR A 321 -19.86 -3.47 1.29
N LYS A 322 -20.03 -4.79 1.34
CA LYS A 322 -21.30 -5.46 1.06
C LYS A 322 -21.36 -6.79 1.79
N GLY A 323 -22.49 -7.11 2.40
CA GLY A 323 -22.71 -8.35 3.16
C GLY A 323 -21.93 -8.40 4.47
N ASN A 324 -22.07 -9.49 5.21
CA ASN A 324 -21.34 -9.72 6.46
C ASN A 324 -20.21 -10.73 6.21
N ALA A 325 -19.03 -10.46 6.77
CA ALA A 325 -17.88 -11.35 6.72
C ALA A 325 -17.76 -12.16 8.01
N VAL A 326 -17.50 -13.47 7.89
CA VAL A 326 -16.98 -14.28 9.00
C VAL A 326 -15.46 -14.32 8.86
N LEU A 327 -14.76 -13.74 9.82
CA LEU A 327 -13.30 -13.71 9.92
C LEU A 327 -12.85 -14.88 10.79
N LYS A 328 -12.25 -15.91 10.19
CA LYS A 328 -11.72 -17.09 10.87
C LYS A 328 -10.20 -17.01 10.97
N PHE A 329 -9.68 -17.11 12.18
CA PHE A 329 -8.25 -17.02 12.50
C PHE A 329 -7.98 -17.98 13.65
N ASP A 330 -6.89 -18.75 13.55
CA ASP A 330 -6.64 -19.90 14.43
C ASP A 330 -7.89 -20.79 14.56
N ASP A 331 -8.31 -21.10 15.79
CA ASP A 331 -9.53 -21.84 16.12
C ASP A 331 -10.71 -20.92 16.50
N MET A 332 -10.58 -19.61 16.25
CA MET A 332 -11.56 -18.57 16.59
C MET A 332 -12.23 -17.99 15.36
N HIS A 333 -13.35 -17.30 15.58
CA HIS A 333 -13.97 -16.48 14.56
C HIS A 333 -14.69 -15.28 15.15
N LEU A 334 -14.81 -14.21 14.35
CA LEU A 334 -15.71 -13.10 14.62
C LEU A 334 -16.50 -12.74 13.36
N ILE A 335 -17.65 -12.08 13.55
CA ILE A 335 -18.46 -11.56 12.45
C ILE A 335 -18.14 -10.07 12.31
N ALA A 336 -17.76 -9.65 11.11
CA ALA A 336 -17.60 -8.27 10.71
C ALA A 336 -18.82 -7.86 9.85
N PRO A 337 -19.76 -7.08 10.40
CA PRO A 337 -20.91 -6.59 9.65
C PRO A 337 -20.53 -5.69 8.48
N GLN A 338 -21.45 -5.57 7.51
CA GLN A 338 -21.38 -4.53 6.49
C GLN A 338 -21.18 -3.14 7.12
N GLY A 339 -20.32 -2.34 6.50
CA GLY A 339 -20.04 -0.98 6.91
C GLY A 339 -19.09 -0.85 8.10
N ARG A 340 -18.32 -1.89 8.41
CA ARG A 340 -17.33 -1.89 9.49
C ARG A 340 -15.91 -1.90 8.96
N GLY A 341 -15.06 -1.11 9.61
CA GLY A 341 -13.61 -1.17 9.47
C GLY A 341 -13.01 -2.28 10.33
N VAL A 342 -11.93 -2.87 9.85
CA VAL A 342 -11.16 -3.92 10.51
C VAL A 342 -9.69 -3.58 10.35
N PHE A 343 -8.91 -3.64 11.44
CA PHE A 343 -7.46 -3.60 11.35
C PHE A 343 -6.91 -5.02 11.34
N PHE A 344 -6.01 -5.33 10.41
CA PHE A 344 -5.32 -6.61 10.31
C PHE A 344 -3.85 -6.43 10.74
N PRO A 345 -3.49 -6.80 11.99
CA PRO A 345 -2.13 -6.67 12.47
C PRO A 345 -1.11 -7.46 11.65
N ALA A 346 0.15 -7.04 11.67
CA ALA A 346 1.23 -7.73 10.97
C ALA A 346 1.46 -9.17 11.47
N SER A 347 1.29 -9.43 12.77
CA SER A 347 1.44 -10.79 13.31
C SER A 347 0.25 -11.71 13.04
N LEU A 348 -0.86 -11.20 12.52
CA LEU A 348 -2.02 -12.02 12.15
C LEU A 348 -1.65 -12.90 10.95
N ASN A 349 -1.78 -14.22 11.12
CA ASN A 349 -1.51 -15.20 10.08
C ASN A 349 -2.76 -16.04 9.77
N ASN A 350 -2.82 -16.63 8.58
CA ASN A 350 -3.85 -17.60 8.18
C ASN A 350 -5.31 -17.11 8.31
N LEU A 351 -5.57 -15.80 8.17
CA LEU A 351 -6.93 -15.27 8.20
C LEU A 351 -7.74 -15.77 6.98
N LYS A 352 -8.83 -16.49 7.25
CA LYS A 352 -9.81 -16.89 6.24
C LYS A 352 -11.10 -16.09 6.39
N ILE A 353 -11.52 -15.48 5.30
CA ILE A 353 -12.73 -14.66 5.19
C ILE A 353 -13.79 -15.47 4.44
N LEU A 354 -14.95 -15.62 5.06
CA LEU A 354 -16.10 -16.33 4.49
C LEU A 354 -17.31 -15.39 4.44
N PRO A 355 -18.19 -15.52 3.44
CA PRO A 355 -19.47 -14.83 3.46
C PRO A 355 -20.38 -15.42 4.55
N GLN A 356 -21.12 -14.57 5.26
CA GLN A 356 -22.20 -14.99 6.14
C GLN A 356 -23.53 -15.01 5.36
N GLY A 357 -23.79 -16.11 4.67
CA GLY A 357 -24.98 -16.27 3.82
C GLY A 357 -24.68 -15.92 2.37
N GLU A 358 -24.91 -14.66 1.98
CA GLU A 358 -24.68 -14.18 0.62
C GLU A 358 -23.24 -13.70 0.39
N GLN A 359 -22.90 -13.45 -0.87
CA GLN A 359 -21.62 -12.87 -1.30
C GLN A 359 -21.23 -11.64 -0.46
N VAL A 360 -19.95 -11.58 -0.08
CA VAL A 360 -19.37 -10.43 0.65
C VAL A 360 -18.39 -9.70 -0.24
N GLU A 361 -18.41 -8.36 -0.20
CA GLU A 361 -17.41 -7.50 -0.85
C GLU A 361 -16.68 -6.71 0.23
N LEU A 362 -15.37 -6.56 0.10
CA LEU A 362 -14.56 -5.73 0.99
C LEU A 362 -13.42 -5.05 0.24
N LEU A 363 -12.98 -3.90 0.75
CA LEU A 363 -11.72 -3.30 0.35
C LEU A 363 -10.63 -3.72 1.33
N ILE A 364 -9.45 -4.07 0.81
CA ILE A 364 -8.22 -4.21 1.58
C ILE A 364 -7.30 -3.07 1.17
N CYS A 365 -6.91 -2.25 2.14
CA CYS A 365 -6.02 -1.11 1.93
C CYS A 365 -4.67 -1.39 2.59
N TYR A 366 -3.60 -1.14 1.84
CA TYR A 366 -2.23 -1.34 2.27
C TYR A 366 -1.55 0.02 2.52
N PRO A 367 -0.67 0.12 3.54
CA PRO A 367 0.07 1.34 3.88
C PRO A 367 1.02 1.80 2.76
N PRO A 368 1.71 2.95 2.88
CA PRO A 368 2.56 3.49 1.83
C PRO A 368 3.63 2.52 1.38
N LYS A 369 4.00 2.55 0.09
CA LYS A 369 5.15 1.79 -0.40
C LYS A 369 6.40 2.27 0.33
N ILE A 370 7.00 1.39 1.13
CA ILE A 370 8.27 1.71 1.80
C ILE A 370 9.39 1.72 0.75
N PRO A 371 10.21 2.78 0.70
CA PRO A 371 11.39 2.80 -0.16
C PRO A 371 12.32 1.64 0.17
N PHE A 372 12.93 1.04 -0.85
CA PHE A 372 13.92 0.00 -0.63
C PHE A 372 15.02 0.47 0.32
N ASN A 373 15.17 -0.21 1.46
CA ASN A 373 16.20 0.10 2.43
C ASN A 373 17.37 -0.90 2.29
N PRO A 374 18.47 -0.52 1.60
CA PRO A 374 19.60 -1.43 1.40
C PRO A 374 20.26 -1.86 2.73
N ALA A 375 20.22 -1.01 3.76
CA ALA A 375 20.83 -1.32 5.05
C ALA A 375 20.09 -2.45 5.80
N GLN A 376 18.80 -2.63 5.52
CA GLN A 376 18.00 -3.74 6.05
C GLN A 376 18.08 -4.95 5.13
N ALA A 377 17.88 -4.76 3.82
CA ALA A 377 17.88 -5.82 2.83
C ALA A 377 19.22 -6.58 2.76
N PHE A 378 20.34 -5.87 2.96
CA PHE A 378 21.69 -6.44 2.88
C PHE A 378 22.39 -6.56 4.23
N LYS A 379 21.60 -6.71 5.32
CA LYS A 379 22.14 -6.82 6.68
C LYS A 379 22.63 -8.22 7.04
N ASN A 380 21.88 -9.24 6.62
CA ASN A 380 22.05 -10.62 7.08
C ASN A 380 22.39 -11.53 5.88
N PRO A 381 23.68 -11.77 5.59
CA PRO A 381 24.06 -12.68 4.52
C PRO A 381 23.71 -14.12 4.92
N ILE A 382 23.22 -14.90 3.96
CA ILE A 382 22.83 -16.29 4.18
C ILE A 382 23.81 -17.30 3.56
N GLN A 383 24.56 -16.88 2.54
CA GLN A 383 25.46 -17.75 1.79
C GLN A 383 26.68 -16.98 1.29
N ILE A 384 27.83 -17.65 1.28
CA ILE A 384 29.06 -17.19 0.61
C ILE A 384 29.40 -18.20 -0.48
N GLY A 385 29.50 -17.72 -1.71
CA GLY A 385 29.84 -18.52 -2.87
C GLY A 385 31.33 -18.52 -3.17
N VAL A 386 31.88 -19.71 -3.44
CA VAL A 386 33.27 -19.93 -3.83
C VAL A 386 33.29 -20.68 -5.16
N LEU A 387 34.03 -20.14 -6.13
CA LEU A 387 34.21 -20.77 -7.43
C LEU A 387 35.46 -21.64 -7.44
N VAL A 388 35.34 -22.81 -8.05
CA VAL A 388 36.42 -23.81 -8.13
C VAL A 388 36.51 -24.41 -9.53
N ASP A 389 37.72 -24.71 -9.98
CA ASP A 389 37.95 -25.36 -11.29
C ASP A 389 37.59 -26.85 -11.27
N ASP A 390 37.98 -27.56 -10.20
CA ASP A 390 37.70 -28.97 -9.97
C ASP A 390 37.11 -29.16 -8.56
N LEU A 391 35.80 -29.41 -8.50
CA LEU A 391 35.09 -29.60 -7.24
C LEU A 391 35.56 -30.85 -6.50
N ASP A 392 35.86 -31.94 -7.22
CA ASP A 392 36.22 -33.22 -6.60
C ASP A 392 37.61 -33.13 -5.95
N GLU A 393 38.56 -32.42 -6.57
CA GLU A 393 39.86 -32.12 -5.97
C GLU A 393 39.72 -31.15 -4.78
N TYR A 394 38.94 -30.08 -4.94
CA TYR A 394 38.76 -29.08 -3.89
C TYR A 394 38.13 -29.68 -2.62
N LEU A 395 37.12 -30.53 -2.77
CA LEU A 395 36.47 -31.23 -1.65
C LEU A 395 37.42 -32.18 -0.93
N LYS A 396 38.29 -32.91 -1.65
CA LYS A 396 39.34 -33.74 -1.03
C LYS A 396 40.31 -32.89 -0.22
N ASN A 397 40.70 -31.73 -0.73
CA ASN A 397 41.59 -30.81 -0.01
C ASN A 397 40.93 -30.26 1.25
N LEU A 398 39.65 -29.88 1.20
CA LEU A 398 38.90 -29.46 2.39
C LEU A 398 38.80 -30.57 3.44
N GLU A 399 38.51 -31.80 3.02
CA GLU A 399 38.45 -32.96 3.92
C GLU A 399 39.83 -33.24 4.55
N ASN A 400 40.89 -33.22 3.75
CA ASN A 400 42.25 -33.48 4.24
C ASN A 400 42.79 -32.39 5.16
N ILE A 401 42.51 -31.11 4.87
CA ILE A 401 43.09 -29.96 5.58
C ILE A 401 42.22 -29.58 6.80
N LEU A 402 40.90 -29.53 6.61
CA LEU A 402 39.95 -29.02 7.61
C LEU A 402 39.11 -30.13 8.26
N GLY A 403 39.16 -31.37 7.74
CA GLY A 403 38.33 -32.47 8.22
C GLY A 403 36.85 -32.30 7.88
N TRP A 404 36.51 -31.44 6.92
CA TRP A 404 35.12 -31.17 6.57
C TRP A 404 34.55 -32.27 5.66
N GLY A 405 33.26 -32.56 5.86
CA GLY A 405 32.52 -33.60 5.15
C GLY A 405 31.52 -34.29 6.08
N PRO A 406 30.68 -35.21 5.56
CA PRO A 406 30.53 -35.59 4.15
C PRO A 406 29.80 -34.53 3.30
N TRP A 407 29.96 -34.64 1.97
CA TRP A 407 29.50 -33.61 1.03
C TRP A 407 28.22 -34.01 0.30
N ARG A 408 27.37 -33.01 0.01
CA ARG A 408 26.25 -33.15 -0.91
C ARG A 408 26.53 -32.35 -2.17
N ILE A 409 26.64 -33.05 -3.30
CA ILE A 409 26.83 -32.45 -4.62
C ILE A 409 25.50 -32.48 -5.38
N ALA A 410 25.16 -31.39 -6.05
CA ALA A 410 24.02 -31.29 -6.94
C ALA A 410 24.46 -30.70 -8.29
N GLU A 411 23.82 -31.13 -9.37
CA GLU A 411 23.99 -30.48 -10.68
C GLU A 411 22.87 -29.47 -10.90
N PHE A 412 23.22 -28.34 -11.53
CA PHE A 412 22.27 -27.38 -12.06
C PHE A 412 22.42 -27.29 -13.58
N PRO A 413 21.31 -27.43 -14.34
CA PRO A 413 20.02 -27.91 -13.86
C PRO A 413 20.09 -29.36 -13.32
N PRO A 414 19.11 -29.81 -12.53
CA PRO A 414 19.06 -31.18 -12.03
C PRO A 414 19.10 -32.20 -13.18
N VAL A 415 19.85 -33.30 -12.99
CA VAL A 415 19.92 -34.40 -13.95
C VAL A 415 18.51 -34.87 -14.33
N GLY A 416 18.23 -34.89 -15.63
CA GLY A 416 16.92 -35.28 -16.17
C GLY A 416 15.86 -34.17 -16.23
N ASN A 417 16.17 -32.94 -15.81
CA ASN A 417 15.29 -31.78 -15.94
C ASN A 417 16.02 -30.56 -16.51
N GLU A 418 16.15 -30.50 -17.84
CA GLU A 418 16.83 -29.40 -18.54
C GLU A 418 15.97 -28.12 -18.66
N ASN A 419 14.65 -28.25 -18.45
CA ASN A 419 13.66 -27.18 -18.61
C ASN A 419 13.62 -26.24 -17.39
N VAL A 420 14.77 -25.64 -17.08
CA VAL A 420 14.92 -24.63 -16.04
C VAL A 420 15.33 -23.31 -16.70
N TYR A 421 14.60 -22.24 -16.40
CA TYR A 421 14.89 -20.94 -16.97
C TYR A 421 16.20 -20.36 -16.42
N ARG A 422 17.03 -19.80 -17.31
CA ARG A 422 18.34 -19.22 -17.03
C ARG A 422 18.61 -18.09 -18.02
N GLU A 423 19.27 -17.04 -17.55
CA GLU A 423 19.66 -15.88 -18.35
C GLU A 423 21.09 -15.46 -18.03
N TYR A 424 21.82 -15.02 -19.04
CA TYR A 424 23.17 -14.45 -18.95
C TYR A 424 23.23 -13.19 -19.82
N HIS A 425 23.57 -12.05 -19.21
CA HIS A 425 23.57 -10.70 -19.78
C HIS A 425 22.32 -10.38 -20.62
N GLY A 426 21.13 -10.60 -20.05
CA GLY A 426 19.86 -10.29 -20.72
C GLY A 426 19.46 -11.27 -21.82
N GLN A 427 20.21 -12.36 -22.02
CA GLN A 427 19.93 -13.36 -23.05
C GLN A 427 19.67 -14.74 -22.42
N PRO A 428 18.70 -15.52 -22.94
CA PRO A 428 18.49 -16.90 -22.51
C PRO A 428 19.79 -17.72 -22.57
N ALA A 429 20.04 -18.55 -21.56
CA ALA A 429 21.30 -19.29 -21.42
C ALA A 429 21.09 -20.79 -21.11
N ASP A 430 22.09 -21.60 -21.45
CA ASP A 430 22.10 -23.07 -21.26
C ASP A 430 23.22 -23.54 -20.33
N PHE A 431 23.73 -22.66 -19.46
CA PHE A 431 24.85 -22.99 -18.60
C PHE A 431 24.55 -24.14 -17.62
N LYS A 432 25.59 -24.89 -17.30
CA LYS A 432 25.58 -26.00 -16.35
C LYS A 432 26.68 -25.84 -15.31
N ALA A 433 26.41 -26.24 -14.08
CA ALA A 433 27.41 -26.23 -13.00
C ALA A 433 27.14 -27.34 -11.97
N LYS A 434 28.19 -27.76 -11.26
CA LYS A 434 28.07 -28.53 -10.02
C LYS A 434 28.05 -27.58 -8.83
N PHE A 435 27.24 -27.91 -7.85
CA PHE A 435 27.11 -27.18 -6.59
C PHE A 435 27.39 -28.12 -5.42
N CYS A 436 28.12 -27.65 -4.42
CA CYS A 436 28.19 -28.29 -3.12
C CYS A 436 27.83 -27.29 -2.03
N PHE A 437 26.97 -27.71 -1.11
CA PHE A 437 26.45 -26.86 -0.03
C PHE A 437 26.82 -27.43 1.33
N PHE A 438 27.29 -26.60 2.24
CA PHE A 438 27.49 -26.97 3.63
C PHE A 438 27.43 -25.76 4.56
N HIS A 439 27.08 -25.96 5.83
CA HIS A 439 26.97 -24.87 6.79
C HIS A 439 28.25 -24.69 7.62
N LEU A 440 28.72 -23.45 7.70
CA LEU A 440 29.73 -23.00 8.65
C LEU A 440 29.05 -22.14 9.73
N GLY A 441 28.56 -22.79 10.79
CA GLY A 441 27.76 -22.11 11.80
C GLY A 441 26.44 -21.60 11.22
N ASN A 442 26.29 -20.27 11.15
CA ASN A 442 25.07 -19.60 10.70
C ASN A 442 25.10 -19.16 9.22
N ILE A 443 26.16 -19.45 8.48
CA ILE A 443 26.30 -19.10 7.05
C ILE A 443 26.47 -20.39 6.23
N GLU A 444 25.83 -20.47 5.06
CA GLU A 444 26.07 -21.54 4.09
C GLU A 444 27.26 -21.20 3.18
N ILE A 445 28.14 -22.16 2.95
CA ILE A 445 29.15 -22.09 1.90
C ILE A 445 28.62 -22.85 0.69
N GLU A 446 28.62 -22.18 -0.46
CA GLU A 446 28.28 -22.76 -1.75
C GLU A 446 29.54 -22.84 -2.60
N LEU A 447 29.96 -24.06 -2.96
CA LEU A 447 31.03 -24.27 -3.93
C LEU A 447 30.41 -24.48 -5.31
N ILE A 448 30.88 -23.75 -6.31
CA ILE A 448 30.38 -23.84 -7.69
C ILE A 448 31.52 -24.20 -8.64
N GLN A 449 31.32 -25.27 -9.41
CA GLN A 449 32.17 -25.60 -10.56
C GLN A 449 31.38 -25.40 -11.85
N PRO A 450 31.69 -24.40 -12.69
CA PRO A 450 31.07 -24.24 -13.99
C PRO A 450 31.49 -25.38 -14.93
N LEU A 451 30.52 -25.98 -15.64
CA LEU A 451 30.75 -27.13 -16.52
C LEU A 451 30.56 -26.80 -18.01
N LYS A 452 29.56 -25.98 -18.34
CA LYS A 452 29.17 -25.68 -19.73
C LYS A 452 28.48 -24.33 -19.83
N GLY A 453 28.53 -23.73 -21.02
CA GLY A 453 27.73 -22.57 -21.42
C GLY A 453 28.34 -21.27 -20.92
N LYS A 454 27.95 -20.15 -21.52
CA LYS A 454 28.39 -18.83 -21.06
C LYS A 454 27.75 -18.53 -19.71
N ASN A 455 28.56 -18.17 -18.73
CA ASN A 455 28.13 -17.88 -17.37
C ASN A 455 29.18 -17.06 -16.63
N ILE A 456 28.72 -16.27 -15.66
CA ILE A 456 29.60 -15.37 -14.88
C ILE A 456 30.64 -16.12 -14.07
N TRP A 457 30.37 -17.37 -13.70
CA TRP A 457 31.30 -18.14 -12.88
C TRP A 457 32.57 -18.52 -13.67
N ARG A 458 32.43 -18.90 -14.95
CA ARG A 458 33.60 -19.15 -15.80
C ARG A 458 34.33 -17.86 -16.13
N ASP A 459 33.60 -16.79 -16.45
CA ASP A 459 34.19 -15.47 -16.72
C ASP A 459 35.08 -15.02 -15.55
N TRP A 460 34.60 -15.18 -14.32
CA TRP A 460 35.37 -14.88 -13.11
C TRP A 460 36.61 -15.75 -12.95
N ILE A 461 36.48 -17.07 -13.08
CA ILE A 461 37.63 -17.98 -12.92
C ILE A 461 38.71 -17.65 -13.95
N ASP A 462 38.32 -17.33 -15.18
CA ASP A 462 39.26 -16.96 -16.24
C ASP A 462 40.01 -15.66 -15.92
N GLU A 463 39.38 -14.71 -15.23
CA GLU A 463 39.97 -13.41 -14.89
C GLU A 463 40.75 -13.41 -13.57
N HIS A 464 40.24 -14.07 -12.54
CA HIS A 464 40.74 -13.97 -11.16
C HIS A 464 41.24 -15.30 -10.57
N GLY A 465 40.95 -16.43 -11.23
CA GLY A 465 41.15 -17.77 -10.69
C GLY A 465 40.06 -18.20 -9.69
N GLN A 466 40.20 -19.40 -9.13
CA GLN A 466 39.31 -19.92 -8.09
C GLN A 466 39.35 -19.06 -6.81
N GLY A 467 38.20 -18.87 -6.15
CA GLY A 467 38.11 -18.03 -4.95
C GLY A 467 36.68 -17.64 -4.54
N ILE A 468 36.58 -16.82 -3.50
CA ILE A 468 35.29 -16.25 -3.04
C ILE A 468 34.77 -15.31 -4.13
N HIS A 469 33.53 -15.53 -4.57
CA HIS A 469 32.91 -14.78 -5.66
C HIS A 469 31.76 -13.90 -5.17
N HIS A 470 30.82 -14.44 -4.41
CA HIS A 470 29.61 -13.70 -4.05
C HIS A 470 29.18 -13.86 -2.60
N ILE A 471 28.35 -12.91 -2.17
CA ILE A 471 27.60 -12.96 -0.92
C ILE A 471 26.11 -12.85 -1.23
N LYS A 472 25.32 -13.76 -0.66
CA LYS A 472 23.88 -13.86 -0.93
C LYS A 472 23.02 -13.30 0.19
N PHE A 473 21.98 -12.59 -0.21
CA PHE A 473 20.93 -12.08 0.66
C PHE A 473 19.54 -12.53 0.20
N LEU A 474 18.62 -12.66 1.16
CA LEU A 474 17.21 -12.86 0.87
C LEU A 474 16.53 -11.51 0.70
N VAL A 475 15.65 -11.41 -0.29
CA VAL A 475 14.77 -10.26 -0.50
C VAL A 475 13.32 -10.76 -0.64
N PRO A 476 12.29 -10.00 -0.23
CA PRO A 476 10.89 -10.39 -0.48
C PRO A 476 10.61 -10.61 -1.96
N GLU A 477 11.01 -9.63 -2.77
CA GLU A 477 10.89 -9.58 -4.23
C GLU A 477 12.11 -8.88 -4.84
N HIS A 478 12.43 -9.22 -6.10
CA HIS A 478 13.60 -8.68 -6.78
C HIS A 478 13.41 -7.27 -7.34
N GLU A 479 12.17 -6.82 -7.55
CA GLU A 479 11.91 -5.56 -8.28
C GLU A 479 12.54 -4.35 -7.57
N ASN A 480 12.37 -4.28 -6.24
CA ASN A 480 12.86 -3.14 -5.46
C ASN A 480 14.40 -3.13 -5.37
N SER A 481 15.04 -4.28 -5.10
CA SER A 481 16.51 -4.37 -5.04
C SER A 481 17.13 -4.12 -6.43
N ARG A 482 16.54 -4.67 -7.49
CA ARG A 482 17.00 -4.46 -8.87
C ARG A 482 16.91 -2.99 -9.28
N ASN A 483 15.79 -2.32 -9.01
CA ASN A 483 15.64 -0.90 -9.34
C ASN A 483 16.66 -0.05 -8.58
N PHE A 484 16.83 -0.30 -7.27
CA PHE A 484 17.82 0.40 -6.45
C PHE A 484 19.25 0.20 -6.98
N LEU A 485 19.65 -1.04 -7.29
CA LEU A 485 20.99 -1.34 -7.80
C LEU A 485 21.22 -0.69 -9.18
N ARG A 486 20.22 -0.72 -10.06
CA ARG A 486 20.28 -0.06 -11.37
C ARG A 486 20.50 1.45 -11.23
N GLU A 487 19.82 2.12 -10.30
CA GLU A 487 20.03 3.55 -10.01
C GLU A 487 21.45 3.87 -9.51
N LYS A 488 22.17 2.88 -8.96
CA LYS A 488 23.59 2.96 -8.59
C LYS A 488 24.54 2.55 -9.72
N GLY A 489 24.02 2.29 -10.91
CA GLY A 489 24.78 1.79 -12.06
C GLY A 489 25.39 0.42 -11.79
N ILE A 490 24.64 -0.46 -11.13
CA ILE A 490 24.98 -1.87 -10.89
C ILE A 490 24.05 -2.72 -11.75
N ASP A 491 24.64 -3.48 -12.67
CA ASP A 491 23.91 -4.27 -13.65
C ASP A 491 23.65 -5.70 -13.15
N LEU A 492 22.51 -6.26 -13.57
CA LEU A 492 22.18 -7.67 -13.43
C LEU A 492 22.93 -8.46 -14.51
N TYR A 493 23.76 -9.43 -14.10
CA TYR A 493 24.58 -10.20 -15.04
C TYR A 493 24.01 -11.58 -15.34
N GLN A 494 23.54 -12.30 -14.32
CA GLN A 494 23.06 -13.66 -14.48
C GLN A 494 21.94 -13.92 -13.50
N TRP A 495 20.90 -14.64 -13.94
CA TRP A 495 19.85 -15.10 -13.04
C TRP A 495 19.21 -16.38 -13.54
N GLY A 496 18.49 -17.07 -12.65
CA GLY A 496 17.83 -18.31 -13.00
C GLY A 496 16.73 -18.71 -12.03
N ALA A 497 15.89 -19.65 -12.48
CA ALA A 497 14.90 -20.27 -11.63
C ALA A 497 15.57 -21.24 -10.66
N SER A 498 15.19 -21.15 -9.38
CA SER A 498 15.58 -22.08 -8.35
C SER A 498 14.92 -23.44 -8.54
N VAL A 499 15.59 -24.50 -8.08
CA VAL A 499 15.16 -25.90 -8.22
C VAL A 499 15.09 -26.60 -6.86
N GLY A 500 14.51 -27.80 -6.85
CA GLY A 500 14.43 -28.63 -5.64
C GLY A 500 13.63 -27.94 -4.52
N PRO A 501 14.15 -27.85 -3.28
CA PRO A 501 13.45 -27.22 -2.15
C PRO A 501 13.09 -25.74 -2.37
N ASN A 502 13.77 -25.06 -3.29
CA ASN A 502 13.55 -23.65 -3.60
C ASN A 502 12.75 -23.46 -4.90
N ALA A 503 12.13 -24.51 -5.46
CA ALA A 503 11.33 -24.41 -6.68
C ALA A 503 10.28 -23.30 -6.60
N GLY A 504 10.23 -22.45 -7.63
CA GLY A 504 9.35 -21.27 -7.68
C GLY A 504 10.00 -19.95 -7.23
N LYS A 505 11.22 -20.00 -6.68
CA LYS A 505 12.08 -18.83 -6.45
C LYS A 505 13.00 -18.59 -7.64
N GLU A 506 13.66 -17.45 -7.62
CA GLU A 506 14.64 -16.96 -8.59
C GLU A 506 15.85 -16.40 -7.82
N TRP A 507 17.04 -16.65 -8.34
CA TRP A 507 18.30 -16.11 -7.85
C TRP A 507 18.92 -15.19 -8.90
N LEU A 508 19.50 -14.06 -8.46
CA LEU A 508 19.99 -12.99 -9.32
C LEU A 508 21.39 -12.56 -8.85
N PHE A 509 22.35 -12.49 -9.77
CA PHE A 509 23.69 -11.98 -9.56
C PHE A 509 23.89 -10.59 -10.17
N TYR A 510 24.43 -9.68 -9.37
CA TYR A 510 24.75 -8.32 -9.75
C TYR A 510 26.26 -8.10 -9.68
N ASN A 511 26.83 -7.45 -10.70
CA ASN A 511 28.26 -7.13 -10.68
C ASN A 511 28.52 -6.00 -9.70
N THR A 512 29.11 -6.36 -8.57
CA THR A 512 29.57 -5.41 -7.57
C THR A 512 31.05 -5.53 -7.28
N TYR A 513 31.77 -6.42 -7.95
CA TYR A 513 33.17 -6.74 -7.65
C TYR A 513 34.08 -5.51 -7.64
N GLU A 514 34.08 -4.72 -8.71
CA GLU A 514 34.91 -3.51 -8.82
C GLU A 514 34.65 -2.49 -7.70
N LYS A 515 33.44 -2.51 -7.11
CA LYS A 515 33.04 -1.57 -6.06
C LYS A 515 33.20 -2.15 -4.65
N LEU A 516 33.00 -3.45 -4.46
CA LEU A 516 32.84 -4.10 -3.15
C LEU A 516 33.82 -5.27 -2.90
N GLY A 517 34.50 -5.77 -3.93
CA GLY A 517 35.39 -6.94 -3.85
C GLY A 517 34.67 -8.29 -3.86
N PHE A 518 33.36 -8.32 -4.12
CA PHE A 518 32.55 -9.51 -4.34
C PHE A 518 31.30 -9.14 -5.15
N ASP A 519 30.67 -10.13 -5.79
CA ASP A 519 29.38 -9.99 -6.45
C ASP A 519 28.21 -10.20 -5.48
N LEU A 520 27.17 -9.39 -5.66
CA LEU A 520 25.96 -9.48 -4.85
C LEU A 520 25.02 -10.51 -5.46
N GLU A 521 24.57 -11.48 -4.66
CA GLU A 521 23.48 -12.37 -5.03
C GLU A 521 22.22 -12.05 -4.21
N THR A 522 21.06 -12.02 -4.86
CA THR A 522 19.76 -11.98 -4.17
C THR A 522 18.89 -13.17 -4.55
N MET A 523 18.13 -13.71 -3.59
CA MET A 523 17.08 -14.70 -3.85
C MET A 523 15.77 -14.25 -3.21
N ASN A 524 14.65 -14.39 -3.93
CA ASN A 524 13.35 -14.00 -3.40
C ASN A 524 12.83 -15.01 -2.37
N THR A 525 12.13 -14.53 -1.34
CA THR A 525 11.43 -15.37 -0.35
C THR A 525 10.00 -15.69 -0.78
N VAL A 526 9.32 -14.73 -1.44
CA VAL A 526 7.94 -14.89 -1.91
C VAL A 526 7.89 -15.72 -3.19
N ILE A 527 7.26 -16.89 -3.14
CA ILE A 527 6.97 -17.69 -4.34
C ILE A 527 5.66 -17.17 -4.95
N ARG A 528 5.74 -16.38 -6.01
CA ARG A 528 4.56 -16.04 -6.82
C ARG A 528 4.21 -17.25 -7.68
N LYS A 529 3.06 -17.88 -7.45
CA LYS A 529 2.50 -18.81 -8.43
C LYS A 529 2.25 -18.00 -9.71
N LYS A 530 3.00 -18.30 -10.78
CA LYS A 530 2.65 -17.82 -12.12
C LYS A 530 1.22 -18.28 -12.38
N SER A 531 0.32 -17.31 -12.48
CA SER A 531 -1.11 -17.48 -12.77
C SER A 531 -1.31 -18.08 -14.15
#